data_AF-D3ADM5-F1
#
_entry.id   AF-D3ADM5-F1
#
_cell.length_a   1.000
_cell.length_b   1.000
_cell.length_c   1.000
_cell.angle_alpha   90.00
_cell.angle_beta   90.00
_cell.angle_gamma   90.00
#
_symmetry.space_group_name_H-M   'P 1'
#
loop_
_entity.id
_entity.type
_entity.pdbx_description
1 polymer ?
#
loop_
_entity_poly.entity_id
_entity_poly.type
_entity_poly.pdbx_seq_one_letter_code
_entity_poly.pdbx_strand_id
1 'polypeptide(L)'
;MTRIRKDGAEYVGYEYKEKSVPALYASLYLDSYPCFGWEEDPNGMSRKANTETASRAVLRFRRDRKLCNRAELTRLQRNFDSCVAEIDALEQSKRSSAVIGALVTGIMGTAFMAGSVFAVTAEP
;
A
#
# COMPACT_ATOMS: atom_id res chain seq x y z
N MET A 1 -23.45 38.53 -35.99
CA MET A 1 -22.37 37.54 -36.19
C MET A 1 -22.13 36.80 -34.88
N THR A 2 -22.93 35.76 -34.62
CA THR A 2 -22.80 34.88 -33.45
C THR A 2 -21.77 33.80 -33.76
N ARG A 3 -20.66 33.79 -33.02
CA ARG A 3 -19.64 32.73 -33.12
C ARG A 3 -20.18 31.46 -32.46
N ILE A 4 -20.61 30.51 -33.27
CA ILE A 4 -20.89 29.14 -32.82
C ILE A 4 -19.54 28.48 -32.52
N ARG A 5 -19.21 28.31 -31.23
CA ARG A 5 -18.11 27.42 -30.83
C ARG A 5 -18.58 25.99 -31.07
N LYS A 6 -17.92 25.32 -32.02
CA LYS A 6 -18.07 23.89 -32.30
C LYS A 6 -17.37 23.12 -31.19
N ASP A 7 -18.05 22.87 -30.08
CA ASP A 7 -17.54 22.01 -29.01
C ASP A 7 -18.03 20.59 -29.26
N GLY A 8 -17.30 19.88 -30.13
CA GLY A 8 -17.48 18.47 -30.44
C GLY A 8 -16.64 17.58 -29.53
N ALA A 9 -16.54 17.91 -28.24
CA ALA A 9 -15.94 17.00 -27.28
C ALA A 9 -16.96 15.89 -26.98
N GLU A 10 -16.72 14.70 -27.53
CA GLU A 10 -17.44 13.49 -27.14
C GLU A 10 -17.45 13.37 -25.62
N TYR A 11 -18.63 13.23 -25.00
CA TYR A 11 -18.73 13.08 -23.56
C TYR A 11 -18.00 11.80 -23.13
N VAL A 12 -16.88 11.98 -22.43
CA VAL A 12 -16.10 10.89 -21.82
C VAL A 12 -16.54 10.75 -20.37
N GLY A 13 -17.20 9.63 -20.07
CA GLY A 13 -17.53 9.28 -18.69
C GLY A 13 -16.29 8.72 -18.00
N TYR A 14 -15.89 9.29 -16.87
CA TYR A 14 -14.75 8.81 -16.08
C TYR A 14 -15.20 7.91 -14.91
N GLU A 15 -14.48 6.82 -14.69
CA GLU A 15 -14.48 6.00 -13.48
C GLU A 15 -13.41 6.54 -12.53
N TYR A 16 -13.74 6.70 -11.25
CA TYR A 16 -12.82 7.18 -10.22
C TYR A 16 -12.47 6.04 -9.26
N LYS A 17 -11.21 5.97 -8.84
CA LYS A 17 -10.72 4.99 -7.89
C LYS A 17 -9.77 5.64 -6.89
N GLU A 18 -10.05 5.44 -5.62
CA GLU A 18 -9.16 5.83 -4.53
C GLU A 18 -8.44 4.58 -4.00
N LYS A 19 -7.12 4.68 -3.78
CA LYS A 19 -6.32 3.61 -3.18
C LYS A 19 -5.45 4.14 -2.05
N SER A 20 -5.61 3.56 -0.86
CA SER A 20 -4.70 3.77 0.26
C SER A 20 -3.56 2.75 0.22
N VAL A 21 -2.34 3.21 -0.02
CA VAL A 21 -1.13 2.37 -0.11
C VAL A 21 -0.06 2.86 0.86
N PRO A 22 0.86 2.00 1.32
CA PRO A 22 2.01 2.48 2.06
C PRO A 22 2.78 3.55 1.27
N ALA A 23 3.28 4.58 1.95
CA ALA A 23 3.98 5.69 1.29
C ALA A 23 5.20 5.21 0.48
N LEU A 24 5.87 4.15 0.94
CA LEU A 24 6.97 3.48 0.25
C LEU A 24 6.58 2.99 -1.16
N TYR A 25 5.38 2.43 -1.31
CA TYR A 25 4.90 1.91 -2.58
C TYR A 25 4.15 2.95 -3.41
N ALA A 26 3.92 4.15 -2.89
CA ALA A 26 3.12 5.17 -3.57
C ALA A 26 3.68 5.52 -4.96
N SER A 27 4.99 5.71 -5.10
CA SER A 27 5.63 5.97 -6.41
C SER A 27 5.43 4.81 -7.37
N LEU A 28 5.62 3.57 -6.90
CA LEU A 28 5.43 2.36 -7.72
C LEU A 28 4.00 2.30 -8.29
N TYR A 29 3.01 2.66 -7.47
CA TYR A 29 1.61 2.71 -7.91
C TYR A 29 1.37 3.81 -8.93
N LEU A 30 1.96 5.00 -8.76
CA LEU A 30 1.85 6.10 -9.74
C LEU A 30 2.48 5.75 -11.09
N ASP A 31 3.60 5.03 -11.09
CA ASP A 31 4.28 4.63 -12.32
C ASP A 31 3.56 3.46 -13.03
N SER A 32 2.97 2.54 -12.28
CA SER A 32 2.41 1.28 -12.82
C SER A 32 0.93 1.38 -13.20
N TYR A 33 0.14 2.21 -12.50
CA TYR A 33 -1.30 2.32 -12.75
C TYR A 33 -1.70 2.89 -14.12
N PRO A 34 -0.94 3.84 -14.72
CA PRO A 34 -1.15 4.29 -16.09
C PRO A 34 -1.19 3.17 -17.12
N CYS A 35 -0.42 2.08 -16.92
CA CYS A 35 -0.43 0.91 -17.81
C CYS A 35 -1.79 0.19 -17.86
N PHE A 36 -2.67 0.40 -16.87
CA PHE A 36 -4.04 -0.17 -16.83
C PHE A 36 -5.12 0.85 -17.24
N GLY A 37 -4.70 1.99 -17.80
CA GLY A 37 -5.56 3.10 -18.21
C GLY A 37 -5.95 4.06 -17.08
N TRP A 38 -5.33 3.94 -15.89
CA TRP A 38 -5.60 4.86 -14.78
C TRP A 38 -4.71 6.10 -14.90
N GLU A 39 -5.33 7.26 -15.03
CA GLU A 39 -4.65 8.55 -14.94
C GLU A 39 -4.73 9.08 -13.52
N GLU A 40 -3.73 9.85 -13.10
CA GLU A 40 -3.83 10.62 -11.88
C GLU A 40 -4.99 11.62 -12.00
N ASP A 41 -5.80 11.73 -10.95
CA ASP A 41 -6.86 12.72 -10.92
C ASP A 41 -6.27 14.11 -10.58
N PRO A 42 -6.24 15.07 -11.53
CA PRO A 42 -5.66 16.40 -11.27
C PRO A 42 -6.47 17.21 -10.26
N ASN A 43 -7.76 16.89 -10.07
CA ASN A 43 -8.62 17.52 -9.06
C ASN A 43 -8.63 16.73 -7.74
N GLY A 44 -8.27 15.45 -7.81
CA GLY A 44 -8.13 14.59 -6.66
C GLY A 44 -6.83 14.91 -5.97
N MET A 45 -6.82 15.91 -5.08
CA MET A 45 -5.66 16.19 -4.22
C MET A 45 -5.23 14.88 -3.53
N SER A 46 -4.16 14.26 -4.03
CA SER A 46 -3.57 13.07 -3.44
C SER A 46 -3.00 13.50 -2.10
N ARG A 47 -3.82 13.29 -1.06
CA ARG A 47 -3.48 13.70 0.29
C ARG A 47 -2.42 12.72 0.78
N LYS A 48 -1.15 13.10 0.65
CA LYS A 48 -0.14 12.64 1.61
C LYS A 48 -0.72 13.06 2.96
N ALA A 49 -1.05 12.10 3.83
CA ALA A 49 -1.52 12.47 5.16
C ALA A 49 -0.38 13.25 5.80
N ASN A 50 -0.59 14.55 5.97
CA ASN A 50 0.42 15.49 6.46
C ASN A 50 0.66 15.20 7.94
N THR A 51 1.48 14.20 8.20
CA THR A 51 2.09 13.94 9.50
C THR A 51 3.35 13.16 9.18
N GLU A 52 4.45 13.54 9.78
CA GLU A 52 5.80 12.96 9.59
C GLU A 52 5.86 11.45 9.92
N THR A 53 4.74 10.91 10.42
CA THR A 53 4.47 9.51 10.80
C THR A 53 3.51 8.77 9.85
N ALA A 54 2.98 9.41 8.81
CA ALA A 54 1.96 8.80 7.95
C ALA A 54 2.55 7.72 7.03
N SER A 55 2.52 6.47 7.49
CA SER A 55 2.95 5.30 6.74
C SER A 55 2.14 5.01 5.47
N ARG A 56 1.02 5.72 5.23
CA ARG A 56 0.10 5.49 4.11
C ARG A 56 -0.18 6.76 3.32
N ALA A 57 -0.13 6.64 2.00
CA ALA A 57 -0.55 7.63 1.01
C ALA A 57 -1.90 7.24 0.39
N VAL A 58 -2.77 8.21 0.19
CA VAL A 58 -4.04 8.03 -0.53
C VAL A 58 -3.85 8.58 -1.95
N LEU A 59 -3.90 7.68 -2.93
CA LEU A 59 -3.77 7.99 -4.34
C LEU A 59 -5.15 7.97 -5.00
N ARG A 60 -5.44 8.97 -5.83
CA ARG A 60 -6.69 9.09 -6.58
C ARG A 60 -6.42 9.00 -8.07
N PHE A 61 -7.13 8.08 -8.71
CA PHE A 61 -7.02 7.81 -10.12
C PHE A 61 -8.38 7.99 -10.80
N ARG A 62 -8.36 8.42 -12.06
CA ARG A 62 -9.51 8.45 -12.96
C ARG A 62 -9.20 7.62 -14.20
N ARG A 63 -10.20 7.05 -14.84
CA ARG A 63 -10.03 6.26 -16.07
C ARG A 63 -11.26 6.39 -16.96
N ASP A 64 -11.07 6.38 -18.27
CA ASP A 64 -12.19 6.37 -19.21
C ASP A 64 -13.05 5.10 -19.04
N ARG A 65 -14.37 5.27 -18.96
CA ARG A 65 -15.35 4.18 -18.88
C ARG A 65 -15.43 3.37 -20.18
N LYS A 66 -15.02 3.93 -21.33
CA LYS A 66 -14.99 3.27 -22.65
C LYS A 66 -13.70 2.47 -22.93
N LEU A 67 -13.11 1.86 -21.90
CA LEU A 67 -11.89 1.09 -22.07
C LEU A 67 -12.14 -0.26 -22.77
N CYS A 68 -11.53 -0.46 -23.94
CA CYS A 68 -11.47 -1.77 -24.58
C CYS A 68 -10.68 -2.76 -23.72
N ASN A 69 -11.05 -4.05 -23.77
CA ASN A 69 -10.35 -5.12 -23.05
C ASN A 69 -10.26 -4.96 -21.50
N ARG A 70 -11.30 -4.39 -20.87
CA ARG A 70 -11.38 -4.18 -19.41
C ARG A 70 -11.12 -5.45 -18.60
N ALA A 71 -11.58 -6.60 -19.08
CA ALA A 71 -11.44 -7.87 -18.37
C ALA A 71 -9.97 -8.25 -18.17
N GLU A 72 -9.15 -8.18 -19.22
CA GLU A 72 -7.72 -8.48 -19.14
C GLU A 72 -6.97 -7.45 -18.30
N LEU A 73 -7.27 -6.15 -18.46
CA LEU A 73 -6.61 -5.12 -17.66
C LEU A 73 -6.93 -5.26 -16.17
N THR A 74 -8.15 -5.66 -15.84
CA THR A 74 -8.53 -5.95 -14.44
C THR A 74 -7.80 -7.18 -13.91
N ARG A 75 -7.60 -8.20 -14.75
CA ARG A 75 -6.84 -9.41 -14.40
C ARG A 75 -5.37 -9.07 -14.12
N LEU A 76 -4.74 -8.29 -14.99
CA LEU A 76 -3.34 -7.89 -14.84
C LEU A 76 -3.15 -6.94 -13.64
N GLN A 77 -4.10 -6.04 -13.41
CA GLN A 77 -4.13 -5.20 -12.21
C GLN A 77 -4.18 -6.04 -10.93
N ARG A 78 -5.02 -7.08 -10.89
CA ARG A 78 -5.08 -8.00 -9.73
C ARG A 78 -3.78 -8.76 -9.52
N ASN A 79 -3.14 -9.21 -10.59
CA ASN A 79 -1.83 -9.87 -10.49
C ASN A 79 -0.77 -8.92 -9.94
N PHE A 80 -0.73 -7.68 -10.42
CA PHE A 80 0.17 -6.65 -9.90
C PHE A 80 -0.10 -6.36 -8.42
N ASP A 81 -1.37 -6.13 -8.04
CA ASP A 81 -1.76 -5.90 -6.65
C ASP A 81 -1.35 -7.10 -5.75
N SER A 82 -1.47 -8.33 -6.25
CA SER A 82 -1.02 -9.54 -5.55
C SER A 82 0.51 -9.59 -5.39
N CYS A 83 1.27 -9.25 -6.43
CA CYS A 83 2.73 -9.22 -6.35
C CYS A 83 3.21 -8.14 -5.38
N VAL A 84 2.61 -6.95 -5.35
CA VAL A 84 2.97 -5.91 -4.39
C VAL A 84 2.63 -6.34 -2.96
N ALA A 85 1.50 -7.02 -2.75
CA ALA A 85 1.16 -7.58 -1.44
C ALA A 85 2.16 -8.66 -0.99
N GLU A 86 2.64 -9.48 -1.92
CA GLU A 86 3.68 -10.47 -1.65
C GLU A 86 5.02 -9.83 -1.27
N ILE A 87 5.42 -8.76 -1.97
CA ILE A 87 6.63 -7.98 -1.62
C ILE A 87 6.51 -7.42 -0.21
N ASP A 88 5.35 -6.89 0.16
CA ASP A 88 5.11 -6.37 1.51
C ASP A 88 5.18 -7.48 2.58
N ALA A 89 4.62 -8.65 2.29
CA ALA A 89 4.70 -9.82 3.16
C ALA A 89 6.15 -10.30 3.34
N LEU A 90 6.94 -10.32 2.25
CA LEU A 90 8.35 -10.69 2.28
C LEU A 90 9.18 -9.70 3.10
N GLU A 91 8.95 -8.39 2.95
CA GLU A 91 9.63 -7.35 3.72
C GLU A 91 9.32 -7.49 5.22
N GLN A 92 8.09 -7.81 5.59
CA GLN A 92 7.71 -8.09 6.98
C GLN A 92 8.36 -9.38 7.51
N SER A 93 8.41 -10.44 6.70
CA SER A 93 9.02 -11.72 7.09
C SER A 93 10.48 -11.57 7.50
N LYS A 94 11.23 -10.68 6.84
CA LYS A 94 12.64 -10.37 7.15
C LYS A 94 12.82 -9.81 8.55
N ARG A 95 11.86 -9.01 9.04
CA ARG A 95 11.89 -8.45 10.39
C ARG A 95 11.38 -9.45 11.42
N SER A 96 10.38 -10.24 11.07
CA SER A 96 9.76 -11.22 11.98
C SER A 96 10.77 -12.24 12.50
N SER A 97 11.68 -12.75 11.67
CA SER A 97 12.69 -13.71 12.10
C SER A 97 13.63 -13.15 13.17
N ALA A 98 14.11 -11.91 12.99
CA ALA A 98 14.96 -11.22 13.95
C ALA A 98 14.22 -10.93 15.28
N VAL A 99 12.96 -10.51 15.20
CA VAL A 99 12.12 -10.24 16.38
C VAL A 99 11.86 -11.52 17.18
N ILE A 100 11.55 -12.63 16.51
CA ILE A 100 11.34 -13.93 17.15
C ILE A 100 12.60 -14.36 17.91
N GLY A 101 13.77 -14.25 17.27
CA GLY A 101 15.04 -14.59 17.91
C GLY A 101 15.29 -13.76 19.18
N ALA A 102 15.13 -12.44 19.09
CA ALA A 102 15.30 -11.53 20.24
C ALA A 102 14.32 -11.85 21.38
N LEU A 103 13.06 -12.16 21.05
CA LEU A 103 12.04 -12.50 22.03
C LEU A 103 12.38 -13.79 22.78
N VAL A 104 12.83 -14.83 22.07
CA VAL A 104 13.22 -16.11 22.69
C VAL A 104 14.40 -15.92 23.63
N THR A 105 15.44 -15.20 23.20
CA THR A 105 16.60 -14.92 24.06
C THR A 105 16.21 -14.10 25.29
N GLY A 106 15.32 -13.13 25.14
CA GLY A 106 14.80 -12.32 26.25
C GLY A 106 13.98 -13.12 27.26
N ILE A 107 13.10 -14.00 26.79
CA ILE A 107 12.31 -14.90 27.65
C ILE A 107 13.24 -15.85 28.41
N MET A 108 14.22 -16.44 27.72
CA MET A 108 15.20 -17.34 28.33
C MET A 108 16.00 -16.62 29.42
N GLY A 109 16.53 -15.42 29.14
CA GLY A 109 17.26 -14.62 30.14
C GLY A 109 16.40 -14.27 31.36
N THR A 110 15.14 -13.88 31.13
CA THR A 110 14.19 -13.58 32.21
C THR A 110 13.91 -14.81 33.08
N ALA A 111 13.74 -15.98 32.46
CA ALA A 111 13.51 -17.23 33.19
C ALA A 111 14.71 -17.61 34.08
N PHE A 112 15.94 -17.42 33.58
CA PHE A 112 17.16 -17.65 34.35
C PHE A 112 17.27 -16.68 35.54
N MET A 113 16.99 -15.39 35.33
CA MET A 113 17.01 -14.40 36.41
C MET A 113 15.97 -14.73 37.49
N ALA A 114 14.73 -15.04 37.10
CA ALA A 114 13.69 -15.47 38.04
C ALA A 114 14.08 -16.74 38.80
N GLY A 115 14.59 -17.76 38.09
CA GLY A 115 15.06 -19.00 38.69
C GLY A 115 16.20 -18.80 39.69
N SER A 116 17.14 -17.89 39.40
CA SER A 116 18.24 -17.57 40.33
C SER A 116 17.75 -16.97 41.65
N VAL A 117 16.74 -16.10 41.58
CA VAL A 117 16.12 -15.50 42.78
C VAL A 117 15.41 -16.58 43.59
N PHE A 118 14.59 -17.42 42.95
CA PHE A 118 13.90 -18.51 43.65
C PHE A 118 14.85 -19.53 44.27
N ALA A 119 15.95 -19.87 43.60
CA ALA A 119 16.94 -20.80 44.12
C ALA A 119 17.68 -20.26 45.35
N VAL A 120 17.93 -18.95 45.42
CA VAL A 120 18.58 -18.31 46.57
C VAL A 120 17.63 -18.11 47.75
N THR A 121 16.34 -17.86 47.49
CA THR A 121 15.33 -17.69 48.55
C THR A 121 14.68 -18.99 48.99
N ALA A 122 15.02 -20.13 48.37
CA ALA A 122 14.57 -21.43 48.82
C ALA A 122 15.34 -21.83 50.08
N GLU A 123 14.70 -21.67 51.24
CA GLU A 123 15.17 -22.28 52.49
C GLU A 123 15.03 -23.82 52.42
N PRO A 124 15.98 -24.58 53.01
CA PRO A 124 16.01 -26.05 52.94
C PRO A 124 14.86 -26.74 53.71
#